data_AF-A0A336NAR2-F1
#
_entry.id   AF-A0A336NAR2-F1
#
_cell.length_a   1.000
_cell.length_b   1.000
_cell.length_c   1.000
_cell.angle_alpha   90.00
_cell.angle_beta   90.00
_cell.angle_gamma   90.00
#
_symmetry.space_group_name_H-M   'P 1'
#
loop_
_entity.id
_entity.type
_entity.pdbx_description
1 polymer ?
#
loop_
_entity_poly.entity_id
_entity_poly.type
_entity_poly.pdbx_seq_one_letter_code
_entity_poly.pdbx_strand_id
1 'polypeptide(L)' 'MKTKATENSENLLPMTVEELKQRREAVEAAISTHAIEGIALHSKTLKILEEYARGNISLEEFNTLMDNVTL' A
#
# COMPACT_ATOMS: atom_id res chain seq x y z
N MET A 1 12.77 -21.50 25.85
CA MET A 1 11.98 -20.76 24.84
C MET A 1 11.52 -19.45 25.45
N LYS A 2 12.00 -18.33 24.91
CA LYS A 2 11.36 -17.01 25.02
C LYS A 2 11.49 -16.38 23.64
N THR A 3 10.38 -16.31 22.93
CA THR A 3 10.27 -15.74 21.59
C THR A 3 10.53 -14.24 21.66
N LYS A 4 11.63 -13.81 21.05
CA LYS A 4 11.94 -12.40 20.80
C LYS A 4 11.41 -12.07 19.40
N ALA A 5 10.20 -11.52 19.35
CA ALA A 5 9.59 -10.99 18.15
C ALA A 5 9.00 -9.61 18.49
N THR A 6 9.87 -8.68 18.89
CA THR A 6 9.49 -7.29 19.13
C THR A 6 10.76 -6.43 19.04
N GLU A 7 11.34 -6.28 17.85
CA GLU A 7 12.49 -5.37 17.65
C GLU A 7 12.36 -4.39 16.48
N ASN A 8 11.22 -4.31 15.78
CA ASN A 8 11.04 -3.35 14.67
C ASN A 8 9.84 -2.39 14.80
N SER A 9 9.09 -2.41 15.91
CA SER A 9 7.87 -1.59 16.07
C SER A 9 8.09 -0.24 16.77
N GLU A 10 9.33 0.15 17.08
CA GLU A 10 9.60 1.29 17.98
C GLU A 10 10.07 2.57 17.28
N ASN A 11 10.19 2.61 15.93
CA ASN A 11 10.72 3.78 15.20
C ASN A 11 9.87 4.28 14.02
N LEU A 12 8.65 3.78 13.83
CA LEU A 12 7.73 4.36 12.86
C LEU A 12 6.76 5.27 13.63
N LEU A 13 7.00 6.58 13.56
CA LEU A 13 5.97 7.54 13.96
C LEU A 13 4.67 7.16 13.24
N PRO A 14 3.52 7.17 13.93
CA PRO A 14 2.24 6.93 13.27
C PRO A 14 2.10 7.93 12.11
N MET A 15 1.76 7.39 10.94
CA MET A 15 1.63 8.18 9.71
C MET A 15 0.63 9.33 9.91
N THR A 16 0.98 10.50 9.41
CA THR A 16 0.15 11.68 9.52
C THR A 16 -1.11 11.55 8.67
N VAL A 17 -2.15 12.30 9.02
CA VAL A 17 -3.40 12.36 8.24
C VAL A 17 -3.12 12.90 6.84
N GLU A 18 -2.20 13.85 6.71
CA GLU A 18 -1.75 14.45 5.47
C GLU A 18 -1.07 13.42 4.55
N GLU A 19 -0.17 12.58 5.10
CA GLU A 19 0.46 11.50 4.34
C GLU A 19 -0.56 10.46 3.88
N LEU A 20 -1.49 10.06 4.74
CA LEU A 20 -2.57 9.13 4.37
C LEU A 20 -3.46 9.71 3.25
N LYS A 21 -3.76 11.02 3.31
CA LYS A 21 -4.49 11.71 2.27
C LYS A 21 -3.74 11.69 0.93
N GLN A 22 -2.45 12.00 0.93
CA GLN A 22 -1.61 11.97 -0.28
C GLN A 22 -1.56 10.56 -0.89
N ARG A 23 -1.45 9.52 -0.07
CA ARG A 23 -1.49 8.13 -0.55
C ARG A 23 -2.84 7.78 -1.17
N ARG A 24 -3.95 8.19 -0.54
CA ARG A 24 -5.30 7.99 -1.09
C ARG A 24 -5.45 8.65 -2.45
N GLU A 25 -5.05 9.92 -2.57
CA GLU A 25 -5.10 10.66 -3.84
C GLU A 25 -4.27 9.99 -4.94
N ALA A 26 -3.06 9.51 -4.61
CA ALA A 26 -2.20 8.81 -5.56
C ALA A 26 -2.82 7.49 -6.04
N VAL A 27 -3.41 6.70 -5.13
CA VAL A 27 -4.08 5.43 -5.47
C VAL A 27 -5.33 5.67 -6.32
N GLU A 28 -6.15 6.65 -5.98
CA GLU A 28 -7.33 7.01 -6.77
C GLU A 28 -6.95 7.49 -8.17
N ALA A 29 -5.90 8.30 -8.30
CA ALA A 29 -5.37 8.73 -9.59
C ALA A 29 -4.90 7.52 -10.43
N ALA A 30 -4.15 6.59 -9.83
CA ALA A 30 -3.69 5.39 -10.52
C ALA A 30 -4.86 4.52 -11.03
N ILE A 31 -5.89 4.30 -10.21
CA ILE A 31 -7.10 3.55 -10.63
C ILE A 31 -7.83 4.30 -11.75
N SER A 32 -8.02 5.61 -11.59
CA SER A 32 -8.74 6.45 -12.55
C SER A 32 -8.06 6.46 -13.93
N THR A 33 -6.74 6.57 -13.98
CA THR A 33 -5.98 6.53 -15.25
C THR A 33 -6.26 5.26 -16.05
N HIS A 34 -6.26 4.09 -15.40
CA HIS A 34 -6.56 2.83 -16.09
C HIS A 34 -8.05 2.73 -16.46
N ALA A 35 -8.94 3.19 -15.59
CA ALA A 35 -10.37 3.19 -15.84
C ALA A 35 -10.77 4.06 -17.06
N ILE A 36 -10.10 5.21 -17.26
CA ILE A 36 -10.28 6.07 -18.45
C ILE A 36 -9.93 5.32 -19.74
N GLU A 37 -8.95 4.41 -19.68
CA GLU A 37 -8.57 3.54 -20.79
C GLU A 37 -9.47 2.30 -20.92
N GLY A 38 -10.49 2.16 -20.08
CA GLY A 38 -11.38 0.98 -20.04
C GLY A 38 -10.71 -0.26 -19.44
N ILE A 39 -9.60 -0.08 -18.72
CA ILE A 39 -8.82 -1.16 -18.11
C ILE A 39 -9.16 -1.24 -16.62
N ALA A 40 -9.76 -2.35 -16.21
CA ALA A 40 -9.94 -2.67 -14.80
C ALA A 40 -8.67 -3.33 -14.25
N LEU A 41 -8.13 -2.78 -13.16
CA LEU A 41 -7.01 -3.39 -12.45
C LEU A 41 -7.41 -4.73 -11.82
N HIS A 42 -6.46 -5.66 -11.77
CA HIS A 42 -6.67 -6.96 -11.15
C HIS A 42 -6.99 -6.83 -9.64
N SER A 43 -7.83 -7.72 -9.12
CA SER A 43 -8.29 -7.68 -7.72
C SER A 43 -7.15 -7.68 -6.69
N LYS A 44 -6.06 -8.42 -6.96
CA LYS A 44 -4.87 -8.44 -6.10
C LYS A 44 -4.14 -7.09 -6.09
N THR A 45 -4.03 -6.44 -7.25
CA THR A 45 -3.47 -5.10 -7.38
C THR A 45 -4.29 -4.08 -6.58
N LEU A 46 -5.62 -4.13 -6.70
CA LEU A 46 -6.52 -3.27 -5.93
C LEU A 46 -6.36 -3.46 -4.42
N LYS A 47 -6.18 -4.70 -3.96
CA LYS A 47 -5.92 -5.00 -2.55
C LYS A 47 -4.61 -4.37 -2.06
N ILE A 48 -3.52 -4.54 -2.82
CA ILE A 48 -2.20 -3.97 -2.44
C ILE A 48 -2.27 -2.44 -2.38
N LEU A 49 -2.93 -1.81 -3.35
CA LEU A 49 -3.15 -0.35 -3.38
C LEU A 49 -3.93 0.13 -2.15
N GLU A 50 -4.98 -0.60 -1.73
CA GLU A 50 -5.79 -0.23 -0.58
C GLU A 50 -5.00 -0.34 0.75
N GLU A 51 -4.21 -1.39 0.92
CA GLU A 51 -3.34 -1.52 2.10
C GLU A 51 -2.32 -0.38 2.18
N TYR A 52 -1.77 0.04 1.04
CA TYR A 52 -0.86 1.19 0.97
C TYR A 52 -1.57 2.50 1.31
N ALA A 53 -2.76 2.73 0.75
CA ALA A 53 -3.57 3.93 1.00
C ALA A 53 -4.02 4.07 2.46
N ARG A 54 -4.24 2.94 3.16
CA ARG A 54 -4.56 2.91 4.60
C ARG A 54 -3.36 3.13 5.50
N GLY A 55 -2.15 3.11 4.95
CA GLY A 55 -0.92 3.13 5.73
C GLY A 55 -0.62 1.82 6.47
N ASN A 56 -1.28 0.71 6.08
CA ASN A 56 -1.03 -0.60 6.67
C ASN A 56 0.30 -1.21 6.23
N ILE A 57 0.83 -0.73 5.09
CA ILE A 57 2.14 -1.11 4.55
C ILE A 57 2.95 0.13 4.19
N SER A 58 4.27 0.02 4.30
CA SER A 58 5.23 1.01 3.83
C SER A 58 5.28 1.05 2.29
N LEU A 59 5.96 2.07 1.73
CA LEU A 59 6.22 2.14 0.28
C LEU A 59 7.12 0.99 -0.20
N GLU A 60 8.09 0.58 0.63
CA GLU A 60 8.99 -0.54 0.31
C GLU A 60 8.24 -1.88 0.26
N GLU A 61 7.36 -2.13 1.24
CA GLU A 61 6.50 -3.30 1.23
C GLU A 61 5.50 -3.28 0.07
N PHE A 62 4.93 -2.11 -0.24
CA PHE A 62 4.09 -1.94 -1.43
C PHE A 62 4.83 -2.33 -2.71
N ASN A 63 6.04 -1.83 -2.92
CA ASN A 63 6.86 -2.16 -4.10
C ASN A 63 7.17 -3.65 -4.15
N THR A 64 7.57 -4.23 -3.02
CA THR A 64 7.87 -5.67 -2.92
C THR A 64 6.65 -6.53 -3.25
N LEU A 65 5.47 -6.16 -2.76
CA LEU A 65 4.22 -6.88 -3.06
C LEU A 65 3.84 -6.73 -4.54
N MET A 66 3.98 -5.54 -5.11
CA MET A 66 3.70 -5.28 -6.52
C MET A 66 4.64 -6.05 -7.46
N ASP A 67 5.93 -6.15 -7.13
CA ASP A 67 6.91 -6.88 -7.95
C ASP A 67 6.69 -8.39 -7.94
N ASN A 68 6.15 -8.93 -6.85
CA ASN A 68 5.97 -10.36 -6.64
C ASN A 68 4.52 -10.84 -6.82
N VAL A 69 3.58 -9.95 -7.15
CA VAL A 69 2.17 -10.32 -7.29
C VAL A 69 1.98 -11.22 -8.52
N THR A 70 1.52 -12.44 -8.29
CA THR A 70 1.00 -13.28 -9.37
C THR A 70 -0.44 -12.87 -9.63
N LEU A 71 -0.76 -12.41 -10.85
CA LEU A 71 -2.10 -11.95 -11.22
C LEU A 71 -3.02 -13.14 -11.49
#